data_AF-A0A4R3KLM6-F1
#
_entry.id   AF-A0A4R3KLM6-F1
#
_cell.length_a   1.000
_cell.length_b   1.000
_cell.length_c   1.000
_cell.angle_alpha   90.00
_cell.angle_beta   90.00
_cell.angle_gamma   90.00
#
_symmetry.space_group_name_H-M   'P 1'
#
loop_
_entity.id
_entity.type
_entity.pdbx_description
1 polymer ?
#
loop_
_entity_poly.entity_id
_entity_poly.type
_entity_poly.pdbx_seq_one_letter_code
_entity_poly.pdbx_strand_id
1 'polypeptide(L)'
;MSNARRNVRIFVGLFLLAAVSTGVYYLYLYKPEKKAGILLEHTGNSFKKEGELTFIDGETGEKVITIDIEKAETPEEHEIGLMYRRDMQESQGMLFIGKQEEEKGFWMKNTYIALDIIYVNAEKEIVSIGKYAKPQSTESIPSGAPAQYVVEVVAGFSDKYGIGKGDKISF
;
A
#
# COMPACT_ATOMS: atom_id res chain seq x y z
N MET A 1 32.66 13.64 -49.01
CA MET A 1 32.26 13.98 -47.62
C MET A 1 30.73 14.13 -47.40
N SER A 2 29.88 13.56 -48.27
CA SER A 2 28.40 13.78 -48.23
C SER A 2 27.61 12.72 -47.42
N ASN A 3 28.02 11.44 -47.47
CA ASN A 3 27.22 10.33 -46.93
C ASN A 3 27.22 10.25 -45.38
N ALA A 4 28.33 10.60 -44.71
CA ALA A 4 28.43 10.53 -43.26
C ALA A 4 27.45 11.49 -42.54
N ARG A 5 27.30 12.72 -43.04
CA ARG A 5 26.37 13.71 -42.45
C ARG A 5 24.90 13.36 -42.66
N ARG A 6 24.57 12.63 -43.74
CA ARG A 6 23.21 12.15 -44.01
C ARG A 6 22.82 11.00 -43.09
N ASN A 7 23.74 10.06 -42.86
CA ASN A 7 23.51 8.92 -41.96
C ASN A 7 23.36 9.38 -40.50
N VAL A 8 24.20 10.30 -40.03
CA VAL A 8 24.08 10.86 -38.67
C VAL A 8 22.73 11.55 -38.44
N ARG A 9 22.20 12.29 -39.42
CA ARG A 9 20.88 12.94 -39.31
C ARG A 9 19.72 11.94 -39.25
N ILE A 10 19.81 10.83 -39.98
CA ILE A 10 18.81 9.75 -39.95
C ILE A 10 18.83 9.05 -38.59
N PHE A 11 20.02 8.72 -38.07
CA PHE A 11 20.15 8.10 -36.74
C PHE A 11 19.67 9.00 -35.60
N VAL A 12 19.99 10.31 -35.64
CA VAL A 12 19.48 11.27 -34.64
C VAL A 12 17.96 11.42 -34.73
N GLY A 13 17.39 11.46 -35.93
CA GLY A 13 15.93 11.52 -36.13
C GLY A 13 15.19 10.28 -35.60
N LEU A 14 15.72 9.08 -35.85
CA LEU A 14 15.16 7.83 -35.33
C LEU A 14 15.29 7.72 -33.80
N PHE A 15 16.40 8.19 -33.22
CA PHE A 15 16.59 8.21 -31.77
C PHE A 15 15.62 9.18 -31.09
N LEU A 16 15.40 10.36 -31.67
CA LEU A 16 14.42 11.34 -31.16
C LEU A 16 12.99 10.80 -31.26
N LEU A 17 12.63 10.11 -32.35
CA LEU A 17 11.32 9.46 -32.48
C LEU A 17 11.12 8.35 -31.44
N ALA A 18 12.14 7.54 -31.15
CA ALA A 18 12.09 6.50 -30.12
C ALA A 18 11.99 7.07 -28.69
N ALA A 19 12.70 8.17 -28.41
CA ALA A 19 12.62 8.86 -27.12
C ALA A 19 11.25 9.54 -26.92
N VAL A 20 10.69 10.14 -27.98
CA VAL A 20 9.33 10.71 -27.95
C VAL A 20 8.28 9.62 -27.81
N SER A 21 8.38 8.51 -28.54
CA SER A 21 7.41 7.41 -28.43
C SER A 21 7.45 6.73 -27.07
N THR A 22 8.64 6.59 -26.49
CA THR A 22 8.82 6.08 -25.14
C THR A 22 8.28 7.09 -24.12
N GLY A 23 8.59 8.38 -24.24
CA GLY A 23 8.05 9.42 -23.37
C GLY A 23 6.52 9.53 -23.42
N VAL A 24 5.92 9.44 -24.61
CA VAL A 24 4.47 9.41 -24.81
C VAL A 24 3.86 8.12 -24.26
N TYR A 25 4.54 6.98 -24.41
CA TYR A 25 4.12 5.71 -23.81
C TYR A 25 4.15 5.76 -22.28
N TYR A 26 5.20 6.33 -21.68
CA TYR A 26 5.29 6.59 -20.24
C TYR A 26 4.21 7.55 -19.76
N LEU A 27 3.91 8.62 -20.51
CA LEU A 27 2.81 9.55 -20.20
C LEU A 27 1.43 8.90 -20.37
N TYR A 28 1.25 7.99 -21.33
CA TYR A 28 0.01 7.23 -21.48
C TYR A 28 -0.23 6.28 -20.30
N LEU A 29 0.84 5.68 -19.76
CA LEU A 29 0.76 4.88 -18.54
C LEU A 29 0.58 5.75 -17.28
N TYR A 30 1.11 6.97 -17.28
CA TYR A 30 0.93 7.93 -16.19
C TYR A 30 -0.31 8.82 -16.41
N LYS A 31 -1.49 8.30 -16.09
CA LYS A 31 -2.76 9.06 -16.14
C LYS A 31 -3.05 9.77 -14.80
N PRO A 32 -2.71 11.06 -14.62
CA PRO A 32 -2.95 11.80 -13.37
C PRO A 32 -4.43 11.88 -13.01
N GLU A 33 -5.32 11.83 -14.01
CA GLU A 33 -6.78 11.78 -13.86
C GLU A 33 -7.29 10.58 -13.05
N LYS A 34 -6.69 9.38 -13.19
CA LYS A 34 -7.09 8.19 -12.42
C LYS A 34 -6.70 8.35 -10.94
N LYS A 35 -5.46 8.76 -10.67
CA LYS A 35 -4.98 9.00 -9.31
C LYS A 35 -5.74 10.13 -8.63
N ALA A 36 -6.02 11.22 -9.34
CA ALA A 36 -6.86 12.30 -8.86
C ALA A 36 -8.29 11.82 -8.55
N GLY A 37 -8.88 10.97 -9.39
CA GLY A 37 -10.18 10.34 -9.15
C GLY A 37 -10.20 9.52 -7.85
N ILE A 38 -9.22 8.63 -7.65
CA ILE A 38 -9.12 7.81 -6.43
C ILE A 38 -8.89 8.69 -5.19
N LEU A 39 -8.05 9.73 -5.30
CA LEU A 39 -7.81 10.68 -4.22
C LEU A 39 -9.08 11.47 -3.85
N LEU A 40 -9.88 11.88 -4.83
CA LEU A 40 -11.16 12.58 -4.60
C LEU A 40 -12.20 11.65 -3.96
N GLU A 41 -12.23 10.37 -4.35
CA GLU A 41 -13.05 9.36 -3.69
C GLU A 41 -12.61 9.15 -2.22
N HIS A 42 -11.30 9.05 -1.97
CA HIS A 42 -10.75 8.84 -0.62
C HIS A 42 -10.83 10.06 0.31
N THR A 43 -10.78 11.29 -0.24
CA THR A 43 -10.85 12.53 0.55
C THR A 43 -12.28 12.92 0.93
N GLY A 44 -13.29 12.38 0.24
CA GLY A 44 -14.70 12.76 0.39
C GLY A 44 -15.60 11.73 1.05
N ASN A 45 -15.21 10.44 1.10
CA ASN A 45 -16.12 9.39 1.54
C ASN A 45 -15.77 8.75 2.89
N SER A 46 -16.83 8.44 3.62
CA SER A 46 -16.85 7.51 4.74
C SER A 46 -16.28 6.14 4.35
N PHE A 47 -15.69 5.45 5.32
CA PHE A 47 -15.26 4.05 5.20
C PHE A 47 -16.25 3.19 4.40
N LYS A 48 -15.76 2.40 3.45
CA LYS A 48 -16.54 1.48 2.62
C LYS A 48 -16.21 0.03 2.98
N LYS A 49 -17.14 -0.70 3.58
CA LYS A 49 -16.92 -2.12 3.88
C LYS A 49 -16.80 -2.95 2.58
N GLU A 50 -15.65 -3.58 2.38
CA GLU A 50 -15.36 -4.47 1.23
C GLU A 50 -15.05 -5.91 1.66
N GLY A 51 -14.92 -6.14 2.97
CA GLY A 51 -14.79 -7.46 3.55
C GLY A 51 -14.74 -7.41 5.08
N GLU A 52 -14.44 -8.57 5.65
CA GLU A 52 -14.14 -8.73 7.07
C GLU A 52 -12.78 -9.41 7.20
N LEU A 53 -11.99 -9.00 8.19
CA LEU A 53 -10.73 -9.63 8.55
C LEU A 53 -10.79 -10.07 10.00
N THR A 54 -10.43 -11.32 10.26
CA THR A 54 -10.35 -11.88 11.61
C THR A 54 -8.91 -12.11 12.00
N PHE A 55 -8.50 -11.56 13.14
CA PHE A 55 -7.26 -11.91 13.83
C PHE A 55 -7.48 -13.15 14.68
N ILE A 56 -6.53 -14.07 14.62
CA ILE A 56 -6.58 -15.40 15.23
C ILE A 56 -5.28 -15.58 16.03
N ASP A 57 -5.43 -16.02 17.27
CA ASP A 57 -4.30 -16.33 18.14
C ASP A 57 -3.50 -17.50 17.56
N GLY A 58 -2.19 -17.30 17.39
CA GLY A 58 -1.32 -18.25 16.69
C GLY A 58 -1.12 -19.58 17.42
N GLU A 59 -1.25 -19.58 18.76
CA GLU A 59 -1.00 -20.75 19.60
C GLU A 59 -2.24 -21.62 19.78
N THR A 60 -3.37 -20.97 20.06
CA THR A 60 -4.65 -21.61 20.37
C THR A 60 -5.53 -21.82 19.14
N GLY A 61 -5.35 -21.00 18.10
CA GLY A 61 -6.24 -20.94 16.93
C GLY A 61 -7.58 -20.28 17.22
N GLU A 62 -7.75 -19.66 18.39
CA GLU A 62 -8.97 -18.96 18.76
C GLU A 62 -9.09 -17.60 18.07
N LYS A 63 -10.32 -17.20 17.78
CA LYS A 63 -10.60 -15.87 17.24
C LYS A 63 -10.33 -14.81 18.32
N VAL A 64 -9.49 -13.82 17.99
CA VAL A 64 -9.23 -12.64 18.82
C VAL A 64 -10.29 -11.58 18.55
N ILE A 65 -10.39 -11.11 17.30
CA ILE A 65 -11.34 -10.08 16.89
C ILE A 65 -11.58 -10.12 15.38
N THR A 66 -12.78 -9.71 14.94
CA THR A 66 -13.09 -9.44 13.53
C THR A 66 -13.33 -7.95 13.34
N ILE A 67 -12.74 -7.39 12.29
CA ILE A 67 -12.90 -5.99 11.86
C ILE A 67 -13.46 -5.93 10.43
N ASP A 68 -14.12 -4.84 10.10
CA ASP A 68 -14.47 -4.52 8.72
C ASP A 68 -13.22 -3.99 8.00
N ILE A 69 -13.04 -4.36 6.73
CA ILE A 69 -11.89 -3.91 5.93
C ILE A 69 -12.30 -3.29 4.60
N GLU A 70 -11.51 -2.31 4.19
CA GLU A 70 -11.30 -1.93 2.79
C GLU A 70 -10.12 -2.71 2.21
N LYS A 71 -10.09 -2.91 0.89
CA LYS A 71 -9.01 -3.62 0.20
C LYS A 71 -8.26 -2.67 -0.72
N ALA A 72 -6.95 -2.63 -0.57
CA ALA A 72 -6.04 -2.04 -1.54
C ALA A 72 -5.36 -3.18 -2.31
N GLU A 73 -5.62 -3.29 -3.61
CA GLU A 73 -5.15 -4.39 -4.47
C GLU A 73 -4.24 -3.89 -5.61
N THR A 74 -4.37 -2.62 -5.96
CA THR A 74 -3.60 -1.99 -7.03
C THR A 74 -2.44 -1.15 -6.48
N PRO A 75 -1.37 -0.93 -7.28
CA PRO A 75 -0.28 -0.04 -6.87
C PRO A 75 -0.77 1.37 -6.52
N GLU A 76 -1.78 1.88 -7.23
CA GLU A 76 -2.34 3.20 -6.95
C GLU A 76 -3.07 3.25 -5.60
N GLU A 77 -3.86 2.23 -5.26
CA GLU A 77 -4.51 2.13 -3.95
C GLU A 77 -3.48 1.95 -2.83
N HIS A 78 -2.43 1.16 -3.07
CA HIS A 78 -1.33 0.98 -2.11
C HIS A 78 -0.61 2.30 -1.81
N GLU A 79 -0.35 3.12 -2.83
CA GLU A 79 0.28 4.42 -2.67
C GLU A 79 -0.60 5.42 -1.90
N ILE A 80 -1.92 5.29 -2.00
CA ILE A 80 -2.89 6.20 -1.37
C ILE A 80 -3.18 5.76 0.06
N GLY A 81 -3.45 4.47 0.29
CA GLY A 81 -3.80 3.94 1.60
C GLY A 81 -4.84 4.78 2.33
N LEU A 82 -4.59 5.06 3.61
CA LEU A 82 -5.44 5.91 4.46
C LEU A 82 -5.10 7.42 4.39
N MET A 83 -4.42 7.88 3.33
CA MET A 83 -4.11 9.31 3.16
C MET A 83 -5.37 10.17 3.24
N TYR A 84 -5.22 11.32 3.87
CA TYR A 84 -6.22 12.37 4.03
C TYR A 84 -7.44 12.08 4.91
N ARG A 85 -7.62 10.84 5.38
CA ARG A 85 -8.68 10.52 6.35
C ARG A 85 -8.44 11.21 7.69
N ARG A 86 -9.53 11.64 8.32
CA ARG A 86 -9.52 12.35 9.61
C ARG A 86 -9.83 11.42 10.79
N ASP A 87 -10.61 10.39 10.54
CA ASP A 87 -10.99 9.38 11.51
C ASP A 87 -11.15 8.00 10.83
N MET A 88 -11.14 6.97 11.66
CA MET A 88 -11.43 5.58 11.34
C MET A 88 -11.87 4.91 12.63
N GLN A 89 -12.93 4.10 12.60
CA GLN A 89 -13.39 3.41 13.79
C GLN A 89 -12.42 2.30 14.17
N GLU A 90 -12.39 1.92 15.45
CA GLU A 90 -11.50 0.86 15.92
C GLU A 90 -11.81 -0.51 15.29
N SER A 91 -13.08 -0.76 14.94
CA SER A 91 -13.52 -1.98 14.25
C SER A 91 -13.31 -1.94 12.73
N GLN A 92 -12.49 -1.01 12.24
CA GLN A 92 -12.21 -0.82 10.82
C GLN A 92 -10.70 -0.88 10.55
N GLY A 93 -10.34 -1.31 9.35
CA GLY A 93 -8.96 -1.27 8.88
C GLY A 93 -8.87 -1.29 7.35
N MET A 94 -7.65 -1.22 6.85
CA MET A 94 -7.35 -1.38 5.44
C MET A 94 -6.40 -2.56 5.25
N LEU A 95 -6.74 -3.45 4.33
CA LEU A 95 -5.93 -4.60 3.94
C LEU A 95 -5.26 -4.32 2.59
N PHE A 96 -3.93 -4.32 2.58
CA PHE A 96 -3.12 -4.22 1.38
C PHE A 96 -2.74 -5.63 0.91
N ILE A 97 -3.01 -5.95 -0.35
CA ILE A 97 -2.83 -7.28 -0.93
C ILE A 97 -1.68 -7.24 -1.96
N GLY A 98 -0.51 -7.73 -1.55
CA GLY A 98 0.66 -7.84 -2.42
C GLY A 98 0.59 -9.03 -3.37
N LYS A 99 1.13 -8.84 -4.58
CA LYS A 99 1.28 -9.92 -5.58
C LYS A 99 2.38 -10.91 -5.23
N GLN A 100 3.39 -10.44 -4.48
CA GLN A 100 4.55 -11.21 -4.08
C GLN A 100 4.82 -10.98 -2.59
N GLU A 101 5.37 -12.02 -1.96
CA GLU A 101 5.91 -11.96 -0.62
C GLU A 101 7.35 -11.44 -0.69
N GLU A 102 7.58 -10.26 -0.13
CA GLU A 102 8.85 -9.56 -0.19
C GLU A 102 8.94 -8.58 1.00
N GLU A 103 10.12 -8.07 1.30
CA GLU A 103 10.22 -6.99 2.30
C GLU A 103 9.41 -5.78 1.85
N LYS A 104 8.56 -5.27 2.74
CA LYS A 104 7.71 -4.10 2.48
C LYS A 104 8.13 -2.95 3.37
N GLY A 105 7.91 -1.72 2.89
CA GLY A 105 8.09 -0.50 3.67
C GLY A 105 6.88 0.40 3.51
N PHE A 106 6.34 0.87 4.63
CA PHE A 106 5.23 1.84 4.64
C PHE A 106 5.69 3.17 5.22
N TRP A 107 4.89 4.20 5.01
CA TRP A 107 5.10 5.54 5.57
C TRP A 107 3.75 6.15 5.92
N MET A 108 3.77 7.29 6.59
CA MET A 108 2.57 7.98 7.05
C MET A 108 2.34 9.29 6.29
N LYS A 109 2.94 9.45 5.09
CA LYS A 109 2.85 10.67 4.29
C LYS A 109 1.37 11.00 4.05
N ASN A 110 0.93 12.20 4.42
CA ASN A 110 -0.46 12.66 4.30
C ASN A 110 -1.51 11.86 5.09
N THR A 111 -1.10 10.94 5.97
CA THR A 111 -2.01 10.20 6.87
C THR A 111 -2.12 10.94 8.19
N TYR A 112 -3.33 11.30 8.62
CA TYR A 112 -3.58 12.10 9.83
C TYR A 112 -3.90 11.27 11.07
N ILE A 113 -4.34 10.03 10.88
CA ILE A 113 -4.65 9.08 11.95
C ILE A 113 -3.36 8.33 12.29
N ALA A 114 -3.06 8.14 13.57
CA ALA A 114 -1.96 7.26 13.97
C ALA A 114 -2.38 5.81 13.78
N LEU A 115 -1.50 4.96 13.25
CA LEU A 115 -1.83 3.59 12.87
C LEU A 115 -0.88 2.57 13.52
N ASP A 116 -1.35 1.34 13.70
CA ASP A 116 -0.47 0.18 13.75
C ASP A 116 -0.40 -0.42 12.33
N ILE A 117 0.81 -0.74 11.87
CA ILE A 117 1.07 -1.34 10.56
C ILE A 117 1.47 -2.79 10.78
N ILE A 118 0.57 -3.73 10.48
CA ILE A 118 0.74 -5.15 10.75
C ILE A 118 1.17 -5.86 9.47
N TYR A 119 2.39 -6.38 9.42
CA TYR A 119 2.93 -7.08 8.26
C TYR A 119 2.67 -8.58 8.36
N VAL A 120 2.24 -9.20 7.26
CA VAL A 120 1.79 -10.59 7.24
C VAL A 120 2.37 -11.32 6.04
N ASN A 121 2.90 -12.53 6.25
CA ASN A 121 3.47 -13.39 5.19
C ASN A 121 2.40 -14.06 4.31
N ALA A 122 2.84 -14.85 3.33
CA ALA A 122 1.96 -15.57 2.41
C ALA A 122 1.07 -16.61 3.11
N GLU A 123 1.55 -17.18 4.22
CA GLU A 123 0.83 -18.12 5.09
C GLU A 123 -0.18 -17.45 6.03
N LYS A 124 -0.40 -16.13 5.88
CA LYS A 124 -1.29 -15.31 6.71
C LYS A 124 -0.86 -15.18 8.18
N GLU A 125 0.41 -15.38 8.49
CA GLU A 125 1.02 -15.18 9.80
C GLU A 125 1.66 -13.78 9.90
N ILE A 126 1.45 -13.12 11.03
CA ILE A 126 2.01 -11.81 11.35
C ILE A 126 3.51 -11.96 11.60
N VAL A 127 4.32 -11.28 10.79
CA VAL A 127 5.79 -11.32 10.88
C VAL A 127 6.37 -10.19 11.72
N SER A 128 5.71 -9.04 11.74
CA SER A 128 6.10 -7.86 12.52
C SER A 128 4.97 -6.83 12.59
N ILE A 129 5.09 -5.87 13.52
CA ILE A 129 4.13 -4.77 13.69
C ILE A 129 4.89 -3.45 13.90
N GLY A 130 4.65 -2.48 13.03
CA GLY A 130 5.04 -1.08 13.23
C GLY A 130 3.98 -0.37 14.06
N LYS A 131 4.10 -0.38 15.38
CA LYS A 131 3.12 0.21 16.30
C LYS A 131 3.20 1.74 16.36
N TYR A 132 2.05 2.39 16.59
CA TYR A 132 1.96 3.85 16.80
C TYR A 132 2.70 4.68 15.72
N ALA A 133 2.56 4.28 14.46
CA ALA A 133 3.14 4.97 13.33
C ALA A 133 2.74 6.46 13.34
N LYS A 134 3.75 7.33 13.29
CA LYS A 134 3.58 8.77 13.50
C LYS A 134 2.90 9.43 12.30
N PRO A 135 1.74 10.11 12.47
CA PRO A 135 1.07 10.82 11.39
C PRO A 135 2.00 11.75 10.62
N GLN A 136 1.81 11.82 9.30
CA GLN A 136 2.56 12.65 8.36
C GLN A 136 4.07 12.35 8.25
N SER A 137 4.60 11.35 8.96
CA SER A 137 6.00 10.96 8.81
C SER A 137 6.27 10.35 7.43
N THR A 138 7.39 10.74 6.82
CA THR A 138 7.89 10.12 5.58
C THR A 138 9.01 9.11 5.83
N GLU A 139 9.31 8.83 7.10
CA GLU A 139 10.25 7.77 7.47
C GLU A 139 9.66 6.41 7.09
N SER A 140 10.49 5.55 6.50
CA SER A 140 10.10 4.19 6.16
C SER A 140 9.96 3.36 7.43
N ILE A 141 8.87 2.64 7.53
CA ILE A 141 8.59 1.61 8.53
C ILE A 141 8.75 0.28 7.77
N PRO A 142 9.89 -0.42 7.90
CA PRO A 142 10.13 -1.67 7.20
C PRO A 142 9.48 -2.85 7.91
N SER A 143 9.04 -3.85 7.15
CA SER A 143 8.52 -5.11 7.68
C SER A 143 9.60 -5.93 8.40
N GLY A 144 10.87 -5.80 8.02
CA GLY A 144 11.99 -6.56 8.60
C GLY A 144 11.96 -8.07 8.32
N ALA A 145 11.01 -8.52 7.51
CA ALA A 145 10.84 -9.88 7.01
C ALA A 145 9.93 -9.83 5.76
N PRO A 146 9.96 -10.87 4.89
CA PRO A 146 9.02 -10.96 3.78
C PRO A 146 7.56 -10.88 4.26
N ALA A 147 6.77 -10.07 3.57
CA ALA A 147 5.35 -9.91 3.81
C ALA A 147 4.62 -9.88 2.47
N GLN A 148 3.47 -10.55 2.39
CA GLN A 148 2.58 -10.48 1.24
C GLN A 148 1.42 -9.51 1.50
N TYR A 149 0.94 -9.45 2.74
CA TYR A 149 -0.17 -8.59 3.14
C TYR A 149 0.26 -7.58 4.20
N VAL A 150 -0.46 -6.47 4.27
CA VAL A 150 -0.32 -5.48 5.35
C VAL A 150 -1.71 -5.09 5.82
N VAL A 151 -1.92 -5.03 7.13
CA VAL A 151 -3.17 -4.52 7.73
C VAL A 151 -2.86 -3.23 8.47
N GLU A 152 -3.49 -2.14 8.05
CA GLU A 152 -3.49 -0.88 8.79
C GLU A 152 -4.75 -0.79 9.67
N VAL A 153 -4.54 -0.55 10.95
CA VAL A 153 -5.58 -0.34 11.98
C VAL A 153 -5.20 0.88 12.82
N VAL A 154 -6.14 1.42 13.59
CA VAL A 154 -5.85 2.54 14.51
C VAL A 154 -4.72 2.18 15.49
N ALA A 155 -3.85 3.15 15.81
CA ALA A 155 -2.70 2.92 16.69
C ALA A 155 -3.12 2.36 18.06
N GLY A 156 -2.34 1.40 18.56
CA GLY A 156 -2.59 0.72 19.83
C GLY A 156 -3.62 -0.40 19.77
N PHE A 157 -4.23 -0.66 18.60
CA PHE A 157 -5.11 -1.81 18.39
C PHE A 157 -4.40 -3.12 18.72
N SER A 158 -3.16 -3.28 18.27
CA SER A 158 -2.39 -4.50 18.52
C SER A 158 -2.15 -4.74 20.02
N ASP A 159 -1.82 -3.69 20.77
CA ASP A 159 -1.64 -3.79 22.22
C ASP A 159 -2.94 -4.13 22.94
N LYS A 160 -4.05 -3.50 22.55
CA LYS A 160 -5.35 -3.68 23.21
C LYS A 160 -5.87 -5.11 23.06
N TYR A 161 -5.68 -5.72 21.90
CA TYR A 161 -6.16 -7.06 21.61
C TYR A 161 -5.10 -8.16 21.80
N GLY A 162 -3.88 -7.79 22.23
CA GLY A 162 -2.79 -8.75 22.43
C GLY A 162 -2.26 -9.36 21.13
N ILE A 163 -2.47 -8.69 19.99
CA ILE A 163 -2.05 -9.19 18.68
C ILE A 163 -0.55 -8.97 18.49
N GLY A 164 0.15 -10.03 18.11
CA GLY A 164 1.61 -10.06 17.99
C GLY A 164 2.12 -10.89 16.82
N LYS A 165 3.45 -11.03 16.78
CA LYS A 165 4.12 -11.91 15.82
C LYS A 165 3.73 -13.37 16.07
N GLY A 166 3.42 -14.11 15.02
CA GLY A 166 2.96 -15.51 15.09
C GLY A 166 1.43 -15.68 15.06
N ASP A 167 0.68 -14.63 15.38
CA ASP A 167 -0.77 -14.60 15.18
C ASP A 167 -1.11 -14.60 13.70
N LYS A 168 -2.35 -14.95 13.38
CA LYS A 168 -2.81 -15.13 12.00
C LYS A 168 -3.96 -14.22 11.64
N ILE A 169 -4.15 -14.03 10.34
CA ILE A 169 -5.32 -13.36 9.78
C ILE A 169 -6.15 -14.29 8.89
N SER A 170 -7.44 -14.01 8.76
CA SER A 170 -8.34 -14.64 7.78
C SER A 170 -9.29 -13.61 7.17
N PHE A 171 -9.43 -13.61 5.85
CA PHE A 171 -10.24 -12.70 5.03
C PHE A 171 -10.49 -13.32 3.65
#